data_AF-A0A1G9PE62-F1
#
_entry.id   AF-A0A1G9PE62-F1
#
_cell.length_a   1.000
_cell.length_b   1.000
_cell.length_c   1.000
_cell.angle_alpha   90.00
_cell.angle_beta   90.00
_cell.angle_gamma   90.00
#
_symmetry.space_group_name_H-M   'P 1'
#
loop_
_entity.id
_entity.type
_entity.pdbx_description
1 polymer ?
#
loop_
_entity_poly.entity_id
_entity_poly.type
_entity_poly.pdbx_seq_one_letter_code
_entity_poly.pdbx_strand_id
1 'polypeptide(L)'
;MTTAPRTPPRYVPTLTDVVQADQEPLLAASEQAGLPDAPALPLSAGDLEEQLVHRVLQRVDMVLEQRLRSCIAQVTQEQTRSLIPRLREEVESVVRQSVYEAMAQELAAERSRG
;
A
#
# COMPACT_ATOMS: atom_id res chain seq x y z
N MET A 1 13.75 9.76 46.86
CA MET A 1 12.83 10.62 46.08
C MET A 1 12.52 9.92 44.77
N THR A 2 11.24 9.65 44.54
CA THR A 2 10.66 9.00 43.35
C THR A 2 10.85 9.86 42.10
N THR A 3 11.28 9.26 40.98
CA THR A 3 11.11 9.87 39.65
C THR A 3 10.64 8.78 38.67
N ALA A 4 9.60 9.11 37.90
CA ALA A 4 8.62 8.24 37.26
C ALA A 4 9.15 7.29 36.15
N PRO A 5 8.47 6.16 35.88
CA PRO A 5 8.72 5.33 34.71
C PRO A 5 8.36 6.08 33.42
N ARG A 6 9.20 5.95 32.38
CA ARG A 6 8.96 6.50 31.04
C ARG A 6 7.80 5.77 30.37
N THR A 7 6.58 6.26 30.56
CA THR A 7 5.39 5.82 29.84
C THR A 7 5.46 6.31 28.38
N PRO A 8 5.54 5.41 27.38
CA PRO A 8 5.49 5.83 25.98
C PRO A 8 4.08 6.33 25.60
N PRO A 9 3.97 7.36 24.75
CA PRO A 9 2.70 7.93 24.33
C PRO A 9 1.81 6.93 23.56
N ARG A 10 0.52 7.07 23.84
CA ARG A 10 -0.61 6.14 23.63
C ARG A 10 -1.27 6.26 22.26
N TYR A 11 -0.52 6.34 21.16
CA TYR A 11 -1.13 6.36 19.81
C TYR A 11 -0.22 5.67 18.78
N VAL A 12 -0.20 4.34 18.85
CA VAL A 12 0.04 3.55 17.65
C VAL A 12 -1.33 3.01 17.24
N PRO A 13 -2.00 3.55 16.21
CA PRO A 13 -3.12 2.84 15.64
C PRO A 13 -2.54 1.56 15.02
N THR A 14 -2.80 0.43 15.68
CA THR A 14 -2.62 -0.88 15.05
C THR A 14 -3.60 -0.93 13.89
N LEU A 15 -3.08 -0.97 12.66
CA LEU A 15 -3.85 -1.32 11.45
C LEU A 15 -4.23 -2.80 11.52
N THR A 16 -5.05 -3.12 12.52
CA THR A 16 -5.74 -4.40 12.66
C THR A 16 -7.20 -4.09 12.41
N ASP A 17 -7.60 -4.04 11.15
CA ASP A 17 -9.03 -4.07 10.83
C ASP A 17 -9.57 -5.43 11.29
N VAL A 18 -10.49 -5.37 12.24
CA VAL A 18 -11.21 -6.52 12.78
C VAL A 18 -12.22 -6.94 11.71
N VAL A 19 -11.97 -8.05 11.04
CA VAL A 19 -12.99 -8.70 10.19
C VAL A 19 -14.07 -9.24 11.13
N GLN A 20 -15.16 -8.50 11.30
CA GLN A 20 -16.38 -9.02 11.89
C GLN A 20 -17.00 -10.00 10.90
N ALA A 21 -16.89 -11.29 11.23
CA ALA A 21 -17.74 -12.31 10.66
C ALA A 21 -19.20 -12.08 11.11
N ASP A 22 -20.10 -12.32 10.16
CA ASP A 22 -21.54 -12.56 10.30
C ASP A 22 -22.47 -11.37 10.60
N GLN A 23 -23.07 -10.85 9.52
CA GLN A 23 -24.45 -10.39 9.52
C GLN A 23 -25.15 -10.84 8.23
N GLU A 24 -25.67 -12.07 8.24
CA GLU A 24 -26.94 -12.34 7.56
C GLU A 24 -28.08 -11.80 8.43
N PRO A 25 -28.91 -10.90 7.87
CA PRO A 25 -30.35 -11.05 8.05
C PRO A 25 -31.12 -10.84 6.75
N LEU A 26 -32.13 -11.70 6.58
CA LEU A 26 -33.16 -11.67 5.55
C LEU A 26 -33.66 -10.26 5.21
N LEU A 27 -33.50 -9.87 3.93
CA LEU A 27 -34.41 -8.94 3.27
C LEU A 27 -35.39 -9.76 2.43
N ALA A 28 -36.52 -10.02 3.09
CA ALA A 28 -37.86 -9.97 2.54
C ALA A 28 -38.01 -10.21 1.03
N ALA A 29 -38.68 -11.32 0.73
CA ALA A 29 -39.55 -11.44 -0.44
C ALA A 29 -40.23 -10.10 -0.74
N SER A 30 -39.83 -9.50 -1.86
CA SER A 30 -40.71 -8.62 -2.64
C SER A 30 -41.03 -9.40 -3.89
N GLU A 31 -42.30 -9.77 -4.01
CA GLU A 31 -42.88 -10.44 -5.16
C GLU A 31 -42.37 -9.88 -6.49
N GLN A 32 -41.88 -10.79 -7.34
CA GLN A 32 -42.12 -10.72 -8.78
C GLN A 32 -42.18 -12.14 -9.34
N ALA A 33 -43.09 -12.93 -8.76
CA ALA A 33 -43.76 -13.97 -9.51
C ALA A 33 -44.76 -13.28 -10.46
N GLY A 34 -44.46 -13.31 -11.76
CA GLY A 34 -45.42 -13.08 -12.84
C GLY A 34 -45.69 -11.63 -13.20
N LEU A 35 -45.10 -11.17 -14.31
CA LEU A 35 -45.81 -10.62 -15.45
C LEU A 35 -44.87 -10.72 -16.69
N PRO A 36 -45.32 -11.27 -17.82
CA PRO A 36 -44.52 -11.29 -19.04
C PRO A 36 -44.45 -9.88 -19.64
N ASP A 37 -43.26 -9.50 -20.09
CA ASP A 37 -43.02 -8.53 -21.17
C ASP A 37 -43.90 -7.26 -21.13
N ALA A 38 -43.63 -6.37 -20.17
CA ALA A 38 -44.07 -4.99 -20.33
C ALA A 38 -43.22 -4.37 -21.46
N PRO A 39 -43.82 -3.77 -22.51
CA PRO A 39 -43.05 -3.17 -23.58
C PRO A 39 -42.14 -2.11 -22.98
N ALA A 40 -40.83 -2.26 -23.17
CA ALA A 40 -39.86 -1.24 -22.80
C ALA A 40 -40.33 0.09 -23.40
N LEU A 41 -40.77 1.01 -22.55
CA LEU A 41 -41.06 2.38 -22.98
C LEU A 41 -39.80 2.91 -23.65
N PRO A 42 -39.91 3.62 -24.79
CA PRO A 42 -38.73 4.16 -25.46
C PRO A 42 -37.97 5.04 -24.46
N LEU A 43 -36.71 4.66 -24.20
CA LEU A 43 -35.80 5.41 -23.34
C LEU A 43 -35.76 6.85 -23.82
N SER A 44 -35.91 7.81 -22.90
CA SER A 44 -35.74 9.20 -23.26
C SER A 44 -34.28 9.45 -23.66
N ALA A 45 -34.03 10.50 -24.43
CA ALA A 45 -32.66 10.87 -24.79
C ALA A 45 -31.77 11.10 -23.53
N GLY A 46 -32.36 11.60 -22.43
CA GLY A 46 -31.65 11.78 -21.16
C GLY A 46 -31.27 10.45 -20.49
N ASP A 47 -32.17 9.46 -20.48
CA ASP A 47 -31.87 8.14 -19.90
C ASP A 47 -30.74 7.42 -20.64
N LEU A 48 -30.69 7.60 -21.97
CA LEU A 48 -29.60 7.05 -22.79
C LEU A 48 -28.27 7.75 -22.50
N GLU A 49 -28.27 9.08 -22.34
CA GLU A 49 -27.08 9.85 -21.99
C GLU A 49 -26.52 9.42 -20.63
N GLU A 50 -27.37 9.28 -19.61
CA GLU A 50 -26.96 8.82 -18.28
C GLU A 50 -26.37 7.40 -18.32
N GLN A 51 -26.97 6.49 -19.09
CA GLN A 51 -26.42 5.14 -19.28
C GLN A 51 -25.05 5.15 -19.97
N LEU A 52 -24.85 6.04 -20.95
CA LEU A 52 -23.56 6.21 -21.61
C LEU A 52 -22.52 6.77 -20.66
N VAL A 53 -22.87 7.78 -19.87
CA VAL A 53 -21.98 8.35 -18.84
C VAL A 53 -21.57 7.28 -17.85
N HIS A 54 -22.52 6.50 -17.33
CA HIS A 54 -22.22 5.44 -16.36
C HIS A 54 -21.28 4.39 -16.95
N ARG A 55 -21.53 3.97 -18.20
CA ARG A 55 -20.66 3.02 -18.90
C ARG A 55 -19.26 3.57 -19.15
N VAL A 56 -19.16 4.86 -19.49
CA VAL A 56 -17.87 5.53 -19.71
C VAL A 56 -17.11 5.64 -18.40
N LEU A 57 -17.76 6.04 -17.31
CA LEU A 57 -17.15 6.12 -15.99
C LEU A 57 -16.58 4.77 -15.56
N GLN A 58 -17.40 3.70 -15.61
CA GLN A 58 -16.94 2.35 -15.27
C GLN A 58 -15.74 1.91 -16.13
N ARG A 59 -15.76 2.22 -17.43
CA ARG A 59 -14.66 1.89 -18.34
C ARG A 59 -13.40 2.69 -18.00
N VAL A 60 -13.54 3.97 -17.71
CA VAL A 60 -12.44 4.86 -17.33
C VAL A 60 -11.82 4.39 -16.03
N ASP A 61 -12.63 4.07 -15.02
CA ASP A 61 -12.16 3.57 -13.73
C ASP A 61 -11.28 2.32 -13.90
N MET A 62 -11.77 1.33 -14.66
CA MET A 62 -11.00 0.12 -14.93
C MET A 62 -9.66 0.41 -15.65
N VAL A 63 -9.66 1.33 -16.62
CA VAL A 63 -8.44 1.73 -17.34
C VAL A 63 -7.48 2.50 -16.43
N LEU A 64 -7.99 3.36 -15.56
CA LEU A 64 -7.19 4.13 -14.61
C LEU A 64 -6.56 3.21 -13.57
N GLU A 65 -7.31 2.26 -13.01
CA GLU A 65 -6.77 1.28 -12.07
C GLU A 65 -5.65 0.46 -12.71
N GLN A 66 -5.84 -0.02 -13.94
CA GLN A 66 -4.81 -0.76 -14.66
C GLN A 66 -3.56 0.09 -14.88
N ARG A 67 -3.72 1.32 -15.37
CA ARG A 67 -2.60 2.25 -15.60
C ARG A 67 -1.88 2.59 -14.31
N LEU A 68 -2.60 2.85 -13.22
CA LEU A 68 -2.03 3.15 -11.93
C LEU A 68 -1.17 1.98 -11.44
N ARG A 69 -1.67 0.75 -11.50
CA ARG A 69 -0.90 -0.45 -11.12
C ARG A 69 0.36 -0.60 -11.97
N SER A 70 0.27 -0.39 -13.28
CA SER A 70 1.43 -0.44 -14.18
C SER A 70 2.46 0.64 -13.85
N CYS A 71 2.03 1.88 -13.60
CA CYS A 71 2.93 2.98 -13.22
C CYS A 71 3.64 2.68 -11.89
N ILE A 72 2.91 2.21 -10.87
CA ILE A 72 3.50 1.85 -9.57
C ILE A 72 4.54 0.75 -9.74
N ALA A 73 4.22 -0.31 -10.51
CA ALA A 73 5.16 -1.40 -10.76
C ALA A 73 6.44 -0.90 -11.43
N GLN A 74 6.29 -0.05 -12.45
CA GLN A 74 7.43 0.53 -13.17
C GLN A 74 8.30 1.40 -12.26
N VAL A 75 7.70 2.34 -11.53
CA VAL A 75 8.43 3.24 -10.62
C VAL A 75 9.14 2.43 -9.52
N THR A 76 8.47 1.44 -8.94
CA THR A 76 9.06 0.60 -7.89
C THR A 76 10.23 -0.21 -8.43
N GLN A 77 10.12 -0.76 -9.64
CA GLN A 77 11.20 -1.50 -10.28
C GLN A 77 12.39 -0.60 -10.61
N GLU A 78 12.14 0.59 -11.16
CA GLU A 78 13.17 1.59 -11.47
C GLU A 78 13.89 2.07 -10.19
N GLN A 79 13.12 2.43 -9.16
CA GLN A 79 13.66 2.84 -7.87
C GLN A 79 14.49 1.71 -7.24
N THR A 80 13.97 0.49 -7.16
CA THR A 80 14.68 -0.66 -6.59
C THR A 80 15.99 -0.92 -7.33
N ARG A 81 15.95 -0.91 -8.67
CA ARG A 81 17.14 -1.11 -9.50
C ARG A 81 18.17 -0.01 -9.30
N SER A 82 17.74 1.24 -9.12
CA SER A 82 18.63 2.38 -8.90
C SER A 82 19.26 2.42 -7.51
N LEU A 83 18.57 1.90 -6.49
CA LEU A 83 19.04 1.92 -5.11
C LEU A 83 20.11 0.86 -4.83
N ILE A 84 20.04 -0.32 -5.45
CA ILE A 84 21.01 -1.41 -5.25
C ILE A 84 22.48 -0.96 -5.42
N PRO A 85 22.89 -0.33 -6.54
CA PRO A 85 24.29 0.09 -6.71
C PRO A 85 24.70 1.15 -5.68
N ARG A 86 23.83 2.11 -5.37
CA ARG A 86 24.09 3.15 -4.36
C ARG A 86 24.32 2.55 -2.97
N LEU A 87 23.46 1.61 -2.58
CA LEU A 87 23.61 0.90 -1.30
C LEU A 87 24.91 0.10 -1.25
N ARG A 88 25.36 -0.48 -2.37
CA ARG A 88 26.64 -1.19 -2.41
C ARG A 88 27.82 -0.25 -2.17
N GLU A 89 27.82 0.92 -2.78
CA GLU A 89 28.85 1.96 -2.59
C GLU A 89 28.88 2.44 -1.13
N GLU A 90 27.71 2.72 -0.55
CA GLU A 90 27.60 3.12 0.87
C GLU A 90 28.09 2.02 1.83
N VAL A 91 27.69 0.76 1.59
CA VAL A 91 28.15 -0.38 2.39
C VAL A 91 29.67 -0.55 2.27
N GLU A 92 30.24 -0.41 1.08
CA GLU A 92 31.68 -0.49 0.90
C GLU A 92 32.42 0.60 1.69
N SER A 93 31.92 1.83 1.64
CA SER A 93 32.46 2.96 2.40
C SER A 93 32.45 2.69 3.91
N VAL A 94 31.31 2.26 4.44
CA VAL A 94 31.14 1.92 5.87
C VAL A 94 32.06 0.78 6.27
N VAL A 95 32.13 -0.29 5.48
CA VAL A 95 33.01 -1.44 5.74
C VAL A 95 34.46 -1.01 5.77
N ARG A 96 34.90 -0.21 4.79
CA ARG A 96 36.28 0.29 4.73
C ARG A 96 36.62 1.11 5.97
N GLN A 97 35.73 2.02 6.38
CA GLN A 97 35.91 2.81 7.60
C GLN A 97 35.99 1.93 8.85
N SER A 98 35.06 0.99 9.02
CA SER A 98 35.05 0.08 10.17
C SER A 98 36.34 -0.76 10.26
N VAL A 99 36.86 -1.22 9.12
CA VAL A 99 38.13 -1.96 9.07
C VAL A 99 39.30 -1.07 9.49
N TYR A 100 39.38 0.16 8.98
CA TYR A 100 40.43 1.09 9.37
C TYR A 100 40.40 1.40 10.87
N GLU A 101 39.21 1.65 11.42
CA GLU A 101 39.03 1.91 12.84
C GLU A 101 39.44 0.70 13.69
N ALA A 102 39.00 -0.51 13.32
CA ALA A 102 39.37 -1.74 14.01
C ALA A 102 40.88 -2.00 13.96
N MET A 103 41.52 -1.81 12.79
CA MET A 103 42.98 -1.97 12.67
C MET A 103 43.75 -0.95 13.50
N ALA A 104 43.29 0.31 13.56
CA ALA A 104 43.91 1.32 14.40
C ALA A 104 43.81 0.97 15.89
N GLN A 105 42.68 0.40 16.32
CA GLN A 105 42.48 -0.07 17.69
C GLN A 105 43.41 -1.24 18.04
N GLU A 106 43.53 -2.23 17.14
CA GLU A 106 44.44 -3.37 17.34
C GLU A 106 45.89 -2.91 17.46
N LEU A 107 46.35 -2.04 16.56
CA LEU A 107 47.71 -1.48 16.63
C LEU A 107 47.97 -0.69 17.93
N ALA A 108 46.97 0.03 18.43
CA ALA A 108 47.08 0.73 19.72
C ALA A 108 47.13 -0.25 20.90
N ALA A 109 46.35 -1.33 20.86
CA ALA A 109 46.31 -2.37 21.88
C ALA A 109 47.57 -3.26 21.90
N GLU A 110 48.24 -3.43 20.77
CA GLU A 110 49.56 -4.09 20.70
C GLU A 110 50.65 -3.19 21.30
N ARG A 111 50.65 -1.90 20.98
CA ARG A 111 51.60 -0.93 21.55
C ARG A 111 51.49 -0.73 23.05
N SER A 112 50.31 -0.92 23.64
CA SER A 112 50.14 -0.85 25.10
C SER A 112 50.54 -2.13 25.83
N ARG A 113 50.73 -3.24 25.11
CA ARG A 113 51.14 -4.55 25.64
C ARG A 113 52.66 -4.82 25.56
N GLY A 114 53.37 -4.17 24.65
CA GLY A 114 54.83 -4.23 24.52
C GLY A 114 55.52 -3.15 25.33
#